data_AF-A0A953RKL6-F1
#
_entry.id   AF-A0A953RKL6-F1
#
_cell.length_a   1.000
_cell.length_b   1.000
_cell.length_c   1.000
_cell.angle_alpha   90.00
_cell.angle_beta   90.00
_cell.angle_gamma   90.00
#
_symmetry.space_group_name_H-M   'P 1'
#
loop_
_entity.id
_entity.type
_entity.pdbx_description
1 polymer ?
#
loop_
_entity_poly.entity_id
_entity_poly.type
_entity_poly.pdbx_seq_one_letter_code
_entity_poly.pdbx_strand_id
1 'polypeptide(L)'
;MKLLIVFSLFAGMLAAADGRAKKHPSVAGVVTAPKLGIPARAVMTGDGSYHYTDPQGMKWIYRKTPFGIARLKDMPADERARAAAASRRLEEVKATEDGETIRFECPGPFGIYQWQRKKADLNEMEQSVWNRERARSAARQD
;
A
#
# COMPACT_ATOMS: atom_id res chain seq x y z
N MET A 1 -36.57 12.38 -25.53
CA MET A 1 -36.70 11.51 -26.72
C MET A 1 -35.75 10.34 -26.52
N LYS A 2 -36.18 9.25 -25.88
CA LYS A 2 -36.81 8.05 -26.48
C LYS A 2 -35.82 7.30 -27.39
N LEU A 3 -35.13 6.30 -26.83
CA LEU A 3 -35.00 5.00 -27.45
C LEU A 3 -34.86 3.91 -26.38
N LEU A 4 -35.97 3.23 -26.16
CA LEU A 4 -36.07 1.91 -25.55
C LEU A 4 -35.59 0.89 -26.57
N ILE A 5 -34.71 -0.04 -26.18
CA ILE A 5 -34.67 -1.36 -26.79
C ILE A 5 -34.84 -2.39 -25.68
N VAL A 6 -35.90 -3.16 -25.87
CA VAL A 6 -36.51 -4.15 -24.99
C VAL A 6 -36.17 -5.52 -25.57
N PHE A 7 -35.80 -6.43 -24.68
CA PHE A 7 -35.90 -7.89 -24.78
C PHE A 7 -35.01 -8.65 -25.77
N SER A 8 -34.13 -9.47 -25.21
CA SER A 8 -34.07 -10.87 -25.60
C SER A 8 -34.05 -11.74 -24.35
N LEU A 9 -35.18 -12.41 -24.12
CA LEU A 9 -35.27 -13.59 -23.25
C LEU A 9 -34.40 -14.69 -23.86
N PHE A 10 -33.52 -15.26 -23.04
CA PHE A 10 -33.13 -16.66 -23.19
C PHE A 10 -33.45 -17.36 -21.87
N ALA A 11 -34.57 -18.09 -21.88
CA ALA A 11 -34.90 -19.09 -20.88
C ALA A 11 -34.33 -20.43 -21.35
N GLY A 12 -33.65 -21.17 -20.48
CA GLY A 12 -33.26 -22.54 -20.79
C GLY A 12 -32.22 -23.17 -19.86
N MET A 13 -32.75 -23.96 -18.93
CA MET A 13 -32.18 -25.24 -18.46
C MET A 13 -31.25 -25.26 -17.23
N LEU A 14 -31.94 -25.47 -16.11
CA LEU A 14 -31.71 -26.47 -15.05
C LEU A 14 -30.50 -27.43 -15.19
N ALA A 15 -29.81 -27.57 -14.05
CA ALA A 15 -29.40 -28.83 -13.40
C ALA A 15 -27.90 -29.19 -13.39
N ALA A 16 -27.55 -29.76 -12.22
CA ALA A 16 -26.37 -30.51 -11.87
C ALA A 16 -25.11 -29.70 -11.49
N ALA A 17 -25.05 -29.38 -10.20
CA ALA A 17 -23.80 -29.39 -9.45
C ALA A 17 -23.09 -30.72 -9.69
N ASP A 18 -21.92 -30.68 -10.33
CA ASP A 18 -20.94 -31.75 -10.24
C ASP A 18 -19.58 -31.12 -9.92
N GLY A 19 -19.09 -31.50 -8.74
CA GLY A 19 -17.87 -30.99 -8.15
C GLY A 19 -16.66 -31.33 -9.00
N ARG A 20 -16.13 -30.33 -9.70
CA ARG A 20 -14.70 -30.27 -10.02
C ARG A 20 -14.10 -29.10 -9.27
N ALA A 21 -13.74 -29.39 -8.02
CA ALA A 21 -12.71 -28.68 -7.28
C ALA A 21 -11.46 -28.61 -8.17
N LYS A 22 -11.34 -27.51 -8.91
CA LYS A 22 -10.06 -27.07 -9.48
C LYS A 22 -9.20 -26.78 -8.26
N LYS A 23 -8.38 -27.77 -7.89
CA LYS A 23 -7.24 -27.58 -6.98
C LYS A 23 -6.44 -26.41 -7.54
N HIS A 24 -6.65 -25.23 -6.97
CA HIS A 24 -5.68 -24.15 -7.08
C HIS A 24 -4.36 -24.75 -6.57
N PRO A 25 -3.28 -24.81 -7.37
CA PRO A 25 -1.98 -25.00 -6.78
C PRO A 25 -1.77 -23.79 -5.86
N SER A 26 -1.99 -24.00 -4.57
CA SER A 26 -1.44 -23.16 -3.51
C SER A 26 0.06 -23.30 -3.58
N VAL A 27 0.66 -22.59 -4.53
CA VAL A 27 2.02 -22.11 -4.35
C VAL A 27 1.89 -20.92 -3.41
N ALA A 28 1.73 -21.24 -2.13
CA ALA A 28 2.35 -20.44 -1.08
C ALA A 28 3.87 -20.48 -1.33
N GLY A 29 4.29 -19.79 -2.38
CA GLY A 29 5.66 -19.36 -2.52
C GLY A 29 5.87 -18.40 -1.37
N VAL A 30 6.38 -18.93 -0.25
CA VAL A 30 7.21 -18.15 0.64
C VAL A 30 8.26 -17.55 -0.28
N VAL A 31 8.02 -16.30 -0.68
CA VAL A 31 9.03 -15.47 -1.32
C VAL A 31 10.13 -15.44 -0.28
N THR A 32 11.11 -16.32 -0.46
CA THR A 32 12.26 -16.39 0.41
C THR A 32 12.99 -15.12 0.07
N ALA A 33 12.70 -14.06 0.83
CA ALA A 33 13.43 -12.80 0.72
C ALA A 33 14.91 -13.19 0.71
N PRO A 34 15.71 -12.70 -0.25
CA PRO A 34 17.13 -13.05 -0.33
C PRO A 34 17.70 -12.87 1.08
N LYS A 35 18.34 -13.91 1.62
CA LYS A 35 18.88 -13.88 2.99
C LYS A 35 19.75 -12.64 3.12
N LEU A 36 19.19 -11.60 3.73
CA LEU A 36 19.90 -10.36 3.94
C LEU A 36 21.01 -10.69 4.94
N GLY A 37 22.24 -10.68 4.48
CA GLY A 37 23.40 -10.83 5.35
C GLY A 37 23.68 -9.53 6.09
N ILE A 38 24.13 -9.63 7.34
CA ILE A 38 24.75 -8.49 8.02
C ILE A 38 26.12 -8.28 7.35
N PRO A 39 26.45 -7.07 6.87
CA PRO A 39 27.76 -6.79 6.29
C PRO A 39 28.88 -7.06 7.30
N ALA A 40 30.00 -7.64 6.86
CA ALA A 40 31.14 -7.94 7.75
C ALA A 40 31.74 -6.70 8.42
N ARG A 41 31.60 -5.54 7.76
CA ARG A 41 32.03 -4.23 8.25
C ARG A 41 30.98 -3.51 9.11
N ALA A 42 29.88 -4.18 9.46
CA ALA A 42 28.88 -3.63 10.36
C ALA A 42 29.38 -3.71 11.80
N VAL A 43 29.26 -2.62 12.55
CA VAL A 43 29.68 -2.52 13.95
C VAL A 43 28.52 -2.92 14.84
N MET A 44 28.72 -3.88 15.74
CA MET A 44 27.70 -4.28 16.70
C MET A 44 27.62 -3.26 17.85
N THR A 45 26.42 -2.80 18.15
CA THR A 45 26.11 -1.93 19.28
C THR A 45 25.68 -2.79 20.48
N GLY A 46 25.76 -2.24 21.69
CA GLY A 46 25.45 -2.97 22.94
C GLY A 46 24.00 -3.48 23.08
N ASP A 47 23.09 -3.04 22.21
CA ASP A 47 21.70 -3.49 22.09
C ASP A 47 21.55 -4.73 21.17
N GLY A 48 22.65 -5.23 20.60
CA GLY A 48 22.63 -6.36 19.66
C GLY A 48 22.25 -5.96 18.21
N SER A 49 22.16 -4.67 17.92
CA SER A 49 21.99 -4.13 16.58
C SER A 49 23.34 -3.97 15.87
N TYR A 50 23.36 -4.03 14.54
CA TYR A 50 24.57 -3.86 13.74
C TYR A 50 24.44 -2.62 12.86
N HIS A 51 25.30 -1.63 13.07
CA HIS A 51 25.31 -0.39 12.30
C HIS A 51 26.28 -0.47 11.14
N TYR A 52 25.87 0.05 10.00
CA TYR A 52 26.62 -0.07 8.76
C TYR A 52 26.47 1.18 7.90
N THR A 53 27.59 1.79 7.52
CA THR A 53 27.60 2.86 6.52
C THR A 53 27.93 2.25 5.16
N ASP A 54 27.02 2.41 4.20
CA ASP A 54 27.25 1.96 2.84
C ASP A 54 28.25 2.86 2.09
N PRO A 55 28.76 2.44 0.91
CA PRO A 55 29.66 3.27 0.11
C PRO A 55 29.08 4.62 -0.33
N GLN A 56 27.75 4.75 -0.34
CA GLN A 56 27.00 5.95 -0.69
C GLN A 56 26.82 6.90 0.51
N GLY A 57 27.31 6.53 1.70
CA GLY A 57 27.21 7.32 2.92
C GLY A 57 25.90 7.13 3.69
N MET A 58 25.01 6.24 3.25
CA MET A 58 23.78 5.93 3.97
C MET A 58 24.08 4.99 5.13
N LYS A 59 23.54 5.33 6.29
CA LYS A 59 23.66 4.51 7.49
C LYS A 59 22.49 3.55 7.58
N TRP A 60 22.77 2.33 8.00
CA TRP A 60 21.83 1.22 8.07
C TRP A 60 21.98 0.50 9.41
N ILE A 61 20.87 0.12 10.01
CA ILE A 61 20.77 -0.74 11.19
C ILE A 61 20.29 -2.12 10.73
N TYR A 62 21.06 -3.15 11.03
CA TYR A 62 20.67 -4.54 10.85
C TYR A 62 20.36 -5.15 12.22
N ARG A 63 19.25 -5.86 12.33
CA ARG A 63 18.86 -6.57 13.55
C ARG A 63 18.54 -8.03 13.25
N LYS A 64 19.00 -8.93 14.11
CA LYS A 64 18.61 -10.34 14.08
C LYS A 64 17.22 -10.46 14.70
N THR A 65 16.26 -10.97 13.93
CA THR A 65 14.91 -11.26 14.40
C THR A 65 14.61 -12.75 14.19
N PRO A 66 13.61 -13.32 14.88
CA PRO A 66 13.20 -14.72 14.63
C PRO A 66 12.83 -15.00 13.16
N PHE A 67 12.46 -13.96 12.40
CA PHE A 67 12.11 -14.03 10.98
C PHE A 67 13.29 -13.77 10.03
N GLY A 68 14.52 -13.68 10.55
CA GLY A 68 15.72 -13.36 9.79
C GLY A 68 16.26 -11.95 10.09
N ILE A 69 17.06 -11.41 9.17
CA ILE A 69 17.70 -10.10 9.34
C ILE A 69 16.78 -9.00 8.82
N ALA A 70 16.42 -8.06 9.69
CA ALA A 70 15.75 -6.84 9.28
C ALA A 70 16.77 -5.71 9.09
N ARG A 71 16.64 -4.95 7.99
CA ARG A 71 17.46 -3.78 7.68
C ARG A 71 16.59 -2.53 7.77
N LEU A 72 17.05 -1.54 8.54
CA LEU A 72 16.41 -0.24 8.71
C LEU A 72 17.41 0.85 8.32
N LYS A 73 16.95 1.94 7.71
CA LYS A 73 17.78 3.12 7.52
C LYS A 73 18.04 3.75 8.90
N ASP A 74 19.31 3.96 9.23
CA ASP A 74 19.76 4.67 10.43
C ASP A 74 19.69 6.17 10.13
N MET A 75 18.53 6.76 10.43
CA MET A 75 18.29 8.19 10.30
C MET A 75 18.12 8.78 11.70
N PRO A 76 18.50 10.06 11.91
CA PRO A 76 18.30 10.72 13.20
C PRO A 76 16.83 10.67 13.61
N ALA A 77 16.59 10.61 14.93
CA ALA A 77 15.25 10.47 15.50
C ALA A 77 14.28 11.55 14.99
N ASP A 78 14.75 12.78 14.79
CA ASP A 78 13.95 13.89 14.26
C ASP A 78 13.51 13.66 12.80
N GLU A 79 14.39 13.15 11.94
CA GLU A 79 14.04 12.81 10.55
C GLU A 79 13.01 11.67 10.52
N ARG A 80 13.20 10.68 11.39
CA ARG A 80 12.26 9.57 11.53
C ARG A 80 10.88 10.03 12.00
N ALA A 81 10.84 10.91 13.00
CA ALA A 81 9.59 11.48 13.51
C ALA A 81 8.88 12.31 12.45
N ARG A 82 9.62 13.12 11.68
CA ARG A 82 9.08 13.90 10.57
C ARG A 82 8.53 13.02 9.45
N ALA A 83 9.25 11.96 9.08
CA ALA A 83 8.80 11.00 8.08
C ALA A 83 7.53 10.27 8.54
N ALA A 84 7.48 9.81 9.80
CA ALA A 84 6.29 9.18 10.37
C ALA A 84 5.09 10.13 10.42
N ALA A 85 5.31 11.40 10.80
CA ALA A 85 4.26 12.42 10.80
C ALA A 85 3.76 12.73 9.37
N ALA A 86 4.66 12.78 8.39
CA ALA A 86 4.29 12.95 6.98
C ALA A 86 3.46 11.77 6.47
N SER A 87 3.87 10.53 6.75
CA SER A 87 3.11 9.33 6.39
C SER A 87 1.72 9.33 7.03
N ARG A 88 1.62 9.64 8.32
CA ARG A 88 0.33 9.75 9.01
C ARG A 88 -0.56 10.80 8.38
N ARG A 89 -0.02 11.96 8.01
CA ARG A 89 -0.79 12.99 7.31
C ARG A 89 -1.33 12.48 5.98
N LEU A 90 -0.56 11.70 5.23
CA LEU A 90 -1.01 11.08 3.97
C LEU A 90 -2.10 10.01 4.18
N GLU A 91 -2.08 9.32 5.33
CA GLU A 91 -3.15 8.40 5.73
C GLU A 91 -4.46 9.14 6.08
N GLU A 92 -4.35 10.36 6.57
CA GLU A 92 -5.49 11.22 6.92
C GLU A 92 -6.11 11.93 5.70
N VAL A 93 -5.42 11.98 4.55
CA VAL A 93 -5.98 12.51 3.30
C VAL A 93 -7.15 11.64 2.83
N LYS A 94 -8.33 12.22 2.66
CA LYS A 94 -9.47 11.54 2.03
C LYS A 94 -9.50 11.86 0.55
N ALA A 95 -9.86 10.88 -0.27
CA ALA A 95 -10.16 11.04 -1.69
C ALA A 95 -11.61 10.65 -1.95
N THR A 96 -12.38 11.59 -2.46
CA THR A 96 -13.78 11.40 -2.86
C THR A 96 -13.89 11.52 -4.37
N GLU A 97 -14.47 10.51 -5.00
CA GLU A 97 -14.68 10.47 -6.44
C GLU A 97 -15.89 11.33 -6.83
N ASP A 98 -15.67 12.29 -7.74
CA ASP A 98 -16.68 13.23 -8.22
C ASP A 98 -16.63 13.30 -9.75
N GLY A 99 -17.33 12.36 -10.40
CA GLY A 99 -17.34 12.22 -11.85
C GLY A 99 -15.95 11.90 -12.40
N GLU A 100 -15.38 12.80 -13.21
CA GLU A 100 -14.03 12.68 -13.79
C GLU A 100 -12.91 13.22 -12.87
N THR A 101 -13.29 13.90 -11.79
CA THR A 101 -12.36 14.50 -10.84
C THR A 101 -12.36 13.74 -9.51
N ILE A 102 -11.30 13.92 -8.74
CA ILE A 102 -11.18 13.45 -7.38
C ILE A 102 -10.96 14.67 -6.50
N ARG A 103 -11.80 14.79 -5.47
CA ARG A 103 -11.66 15.78 -4.40
C ARG A 103 -10.83 15.18 -3.29
N PHE A 104 -9.73 15.84 -2.96
CA PHE A 104 -8.86 15.49 -1.87
C PHE A 104 -9.09 16.43 -0.69
N GLU A 105 -9.18 15.87 0.51
CA GLU A 105 -9.34 16.60 1.76
C GLU A 105 -8.23 16.18 2.73
N CYS A 106 -7.35 17.11 3.10
CA CYS A 106 -6.27 16.88 4.04
C CYS A 106 -6.47 17.74 5.30
N PRO A 107 -6.66 17.13 6.49
CA PRO A 107 -6.70 17.89 7.73
C PRO A 107 -5.34 18.50 8.04
N GLY A 108 -5.34 19.77 8.44
CA GLY A 108 -4.15 20.47 8.88
C GLY A 108 -4.40 21.32 10.12
N PRO A 109 -3.34 21.92 10.69
CA PRO A 109 -3.43 22.70 11.92
C PRO A 109 -4.29 23.95 11.80
N PHE A 110 -4.58 24.40 10.56
CA PHE A 110 -5.38 25.57 10.26
C PHE A 110 -6.74 25.22 9.61
N GLY A 111 -7.19 23.97 9.76
CA GLY A 111 -8.41 23.47 9.12
C GLY A 111 -8.12 22.50 7.98
N ILE A 112 -9.15 22.20 7.18
CA ILE A 112 -9.07 21.22 6.09
C ILE A 112 -8.61 21.92 4.81
N TYR A 113 -7.51 21.43 4.25
CA TYR A 113 -7.06 21.81 2.91
C TYR A 113 -7.74 20.91 1.90
N GLN A 114 -8.48 21.51 0.97
CA GLN A 114 -9.14 20.78 -0.11
C GLN A 114 -8.55 21.15 -1.47
N TRP A 115 -8.35 20.16 -2.32
CA TRP A 115 -7.98 20.37 -3.72
C TRP A 115 -8.66 19.35 -4.62
N GLN A 116 -8.70 19.63 -5.92
CA GLN A 116 -9.30 18.75 -6.91
C GLN A 116 -8.28 18.44 -8.02
N ARG A 117 -8.26 17.19 -8.45
CA ARG A 117 -7.46 16.74 -9.61
C ARG A 117 -8.29 15.84 -10.52
N LYS A 118 -7.97 15.85 -11.81
CA LYS A 118 -8.54 14.89 -12.76
C LYS A 118 -7.94 13.53 -12.53
N LYS A 119 -8.72 12.47 -12.73
CA LYS A 119 -8.24 11.08 -12.60
C LYS A 119 -7.06 10.74 -13.53
N ALA A 120 -7.01 11.39 -14.69
CA ALA A 120 -5.92 11.21 -15.66
C ALA A 120 -4.61 11.90 -15.25
N ASP A 121 -4.68 12.91 -14.38
CA ASP A 121 -3.56 13.80 -14.03
C ASP A 121 -3.08 13.60 -12.58
N LEU A 122 -3.39 12.47 -11.96
CA LEU A 122 -2.98 12.18 -10.58
C LEU A 122 -1.48 11.89 -10.52
N ASN A 123 -0.82 12.45 -9.51
CA ASN A 123 0.55 12.03 -9.18
C ASN A 123 0.56 10.70 -8.37
N GLU A 124 1.74 10.15 -8.13
CA GLU A 124 1.92 8.87 -7.43
C GLU A 124 1.29 8.86 -6.02
N MET A 125 1.41 9.96 -5.29
CA MET A 125 0.83 10.12 -3.96
C MET A 125 -0.71 10.14 -4.02
N GLU A 126 -1.28 10.96 -4.91
CA GLU A 126 -2.72 11.09 -5.11
C GLU A 126 -3.35 9.77 -5.59
N GLN A 127 -2.66 9.07 -6.48
CA GLN A 127 -3.08 7.76 -6.97
C GLN A 127 -3.07 6.71 -5.85
N SER A 128 -2.06 6.73 -4.98
CA SER A 128 -2.00 5.86 -3.80
C SER A 128 -3.18 6.11 -2.84
N VAL A 129 -3.49 7.38 -2.56
CA VAL A 129 -4.65 7.76 -1.72
C VAL A 129 -5.96 7.32 -2.36
N TRP A 130 -6.15 7.53 -3.67
CA TRP A 130 -7.36 7.11 -4.37
C TRP A 130 -7.53 5.58 -4.38
N ASN A 131 -6.46 4.83 -4.65
CA ASN A 131 -6.49 3.36 -4.62
C ASN A 131 -6.86 2.84 -3.23
N ARG A 132 -6.35 3.46 -2.17
CA ARG A 132 -6.71 3.14 -0.78
C ARG A 132 -8.20 3.35 -0.52
N GLU A 133 -8.75 4.50 -0.89
CA GLU A 133 -10.18 4.80 -0.65
C GLU A 133 -11.10 3.90 -1.48
N ARG A 134 -10.68 3.52 -2.70
CA ARG A 134 -11.38 2.50 -3.50
C ARG A 134 -11.40 1.14 -2.82
N ALA A 135 -10.26 0.69 -2.30
CA ALA A 135 -10.18 -0.59 -1.58
C ALA A 135 -11.04 -0.58 -0.31
N ARG A 136 -11.04 0.54 0.43
CA ARG A 136 -11.91 0.73 1.61
C ARG A 136 -13.39 0.74 1.27
N SER A 137 -13.77 1.37 0.16
CA SER A 137 -15.15 1.42 -0.30
C SER A 137 -15.65 0.04 -0.73
N ALA A 138 -14.82 -0.73 -1.46
CA ALA A 138 -15.13 -2.10 -1.84
C ALA A 138 -15.34 -3.01 -0.62
N ALA A 139 -14.47 -2.90 0.40
CA ALA A 139 -14.58 -3.69 1.63
C ALA A 139 -15.79 -3.33 2.52
N ARG A 140 -16.46 -2.20 2.28
CA ARG A 140 -17.69 -1.80 2.99
C ARG A 140 -18.96 -2.27 2.28
N GLN A 141 -18.85 -2.74 1.04
CA GLN A 141 -19.97 -3.18 0.21
C GLN A 141 -20.14 -4.70 0.19
N ASP A 142 -19.22 -5.43 0.83
CA ASP A 142 -19.29 -6.87 1.12
C ASP A 142 -19.85 -7.10 2.52
#